data_AF-A0A3P7LJ26-F1
#
_entry.id   AF-A0A3P7LJ26-F1
#
_cell.length_a   1.000
_cell.length_b   1.000
_cell.length_c   1.000
_cell.angle_alpha   90.00
_cell.angle_beta   90.00
_cell.angle_gamma   90.00
#
_symmetry.space_group_name_H-M   'P 1'
#
loop_
_entity.id
_entity.type
_entity.pdbx_description
1 polymer ?
#
loop_
_entity_poly.entity_id
_entity_poly.type
_entity_poly.pdbx_seq_one_letter_code
_entity_poly.pdbx_strand_id
1 'polypeptide(L)'
;MPQLITAADGIIISRTDLGLQYSSEKIFKLQKHVIGLCNVAAKPVFVIGQLIESMRTKPRPTRAETSDVANAVLDGVDGIILSVETSRGVFPLETLSTVDRVCREAERAVCHETFRAELKQSRTLRGVDQTDVTSITALSAVEAAASCGATAIFVITTSGNLLVFFLPGARFFIPSSCFIPTQVCHRDFHGKA
;
A
#
# COMPACT_ATOMS: atom_id res chain seq x y z
N MET A 1 16.81 -1.12 -10.87
CA MET A 1 15.49 -1.22 -10.20
C MET A 1 15.52 -2.15 -8.99
N PRO A 2 15.87 -3.46 -9.08
CA PRO A 2 15.87 -4.34 -7.91
C PRO A 2 16.80 -3.88 -6.79
N GLN A 3 17.99 -3.40 -7.12
CA GLN A 3 18.96 -2.85 -6.16
C GLN A 3 18.42 -1.63 -5.39
N LEU A 4 17.65 -0.76 -6.07
CA LEU A 4 17.04 0.41 -5.45
C LEU A 4 15.98 -0.02 -4.44
N ILE A 5 15.12 -0.97 -4.84
CA ILE A 5 14.08 -1.50 -3.97
C ILE A 5 14.73 -2.15 -2.76
N THR A 6 15.73 -3.01 -2.91
CA THR A 6 16.42 -3.66 -1.78
C THR A 6 17.10 -2.65 -0.84
N ALA A 7 17.60 -1.53 -1.33
CA ALA A 7 18.25 -0.51 -0.51
C ALA A 7 17.28 0.46 0.19
N ALA A 8 16.09 0.71 -0.37
CA ALA A 8 15.14 1.69 0.16
C ALA A 8 14.21 1.11 1.23
N ASP A 9 13.79 1.89 2.23
CA ASP A 9 12.80 1.42 3.23
C ASP A 9 11.36 1.40 2.69
N GLY A 10 11.11 2.07 1.57
CA GLY A 10 9.83 2.14 0.87
C GLY A 10 9.98 2.86 -0.47
N ILE A 11 8.97 2.78 -1.31
CA ILE A 11 8.98 3.38 -2.65
C ILE A 11 7.76 4.28 -2.83
N ILE A 12 7.98 5.48 -3.37
CA ILE A 12 6.90 6.38 -3.79
C ILE A 12 6.95 6.49 -5.31
N ILE A 13 5.84 6.17 -5.98
CA ILE A 13 5.67 6.26 -7.43
C ILE A 13 4.98 7.58 -7.74
N SER A 14 5.76 8.57 -8.21
CA SER A 14 5.23 9.84 -8.71
C SER A 14 4.90 9.74 -10.19
N ARG A 15 3.61 9.74 -10.52
CA ARG A 15 3.17 9.67 -11.93
C ARG A 15 3.51 10.95 -12.69
N THR A 16 3.46 12.09 -12.01
CA THR A 16 3.83 13.38 -12.59
C THR A 16 5.30 13.38 -13.01
N ASP A 17 6.20 12.87 -12.16
CA ASP A 17 7.62 12.82 -12.48
C ASP A 17 7.94 11.76 -13.54
N LEU A 18 7.27 10.61 -13.48
CA LEU A 18 7.39 9.58 -14.52
C LEU A 18 6.89 10.08 -15.88
N GLY A 19 5.86 10.94 -15.91
CA GLY A 19 5.35 11.55 -17.13
C GLY A 19 6.28 12.58 -17.78
N LEU A 20 7.28 13.10 -17.04
CA LEU A 20 8.32 13.95 -17.62
C LEU A 20 9.38 13.15 -18.37
N GLN A 21 9.61 11.90 -17.97
CA GLN A 21 10.67 11.04 -18.51
C GLN A 21 10.16 10.02 -19.53
N TYR A 22 8.92 9.57 -19.37
CA TYR A 22 8.32 8.50 -20.16
C TYR A 22 7.01 8.96 -20.80
N SER A 23 6.68 8.34 -21.93
CA SER A 23 5.39 8.57 -22.59
C SER A 23 4.23 8.03 -21.74
N SER A 24 3.07 8.70 -21.80
CA SER A 24 1.91 8.43 -20.95
C SER A 24 1.43 6.98 -21.00
N GLU A 25 1.52 6.34 -22.17
CA GLU A 25 1.12 4.95 -22.38
C GLU A 25 2.07 3.94 -21.75
N LYS A 26 3.26 4.34 -21.29
CA LYS A 26 4.20 3.43 -20.60
C LYS A 26 4.10 3.52 -19.08
N ILE A 27 3.50 4.58 -18.55
CA ILE A 27 3.43 4.85 -17.10
C ILE A 27 2.68 3.72 -16.38
N PHE A 28 1.54 3.26 -16.92
CA PHE A 28 0.75 2.19 -16.29
C PHE A 28 1.56 0.88 -16.14
N LYS A 29 2.38 0.54 -17.15
CA LYS A 29 3.21 -0.66 -17.14
C LYS A 29 4.32 -0.54 -16.10
N LEU A 30 4.96 0.63 -16.02
CA LEU A 30 6.01 0.90 -15.03
C LEU A 30 5.46 0.85 -13.61
N GLN A 31 4.30 1.47 -13.35
CA GLN A 31 3.65 1.43 -12.05
C GLN A 31 3.38 0.00 -11.60
N LYS A 32 2.67 -0.79 -12.42
CA LYS A 32 2.36 -2.20 -12.10
C LYS A 32 3.63 -3.02 -11.84
N HIS A 33 4.67 -2.78 -12.64
CA HIS A 33 5.94 -3.45 -12.46
C HIS A 33 6.57 -3.11 -11.10
N VAL A 34 6.69 -1.82 -10.76
CA VAL A 34 7.30 -1.37 -9.50
C VAL A 34 6.51 -1.85 -8.30
N ILE A 35 5.17 -1.74 -8.31
CA ILE A 35 4.31 -2.23 -7.24
C ILE A 35 4.53 -3.73 -7.03
N GLY A 36 4.49 -4.53 -8.10
CA GLY A 36 4.74 -5.97 -7.99
C GLY A 36 6.12 -6.32 -7.45
N LEU A 37 7.16 -5.56 -7.79
CA LEU A 37 8.49 -5.74 -7.20
C LEU A 37 8.51 -5.44 -5.69
N CYS A 38 7.83 -4.37 -5.27
CA CYS A 38 7.76 -3.96 -3.86
C CYS A 38 6.98 -4.98 -3.02
N ASN A 39 5.85 -5.47 -3.53
CA ASN A 39 5.02 -6.49 -2.87
C ASN A 39 5.82 -7.78 -2.64
N VAL A 40 6.56 -8.24 -3.66
CA VAL A 40 7.45 -9.40 -3.53
C VAL A 40 8.54 -9.16 -2.50
N ALA A 41 9.14 -7.96 -2.49
CA ALA A 41 10.21 -7.60 -1.56
C ALA A 41 9.71 -7.29 -0.13
N ALA A 42 8.38 -7.30 0.10
CA ALA A 42 7.75 -6.80 1.32
C ALA A 42 8.25 -5.40 1.68
N LYS A 43 8.10 -4.45 0.75
CA LYS A 43 8.43 -3.04 0.98
C LYS A 43 7.23 -2.17 0.69
N PRO A 44 6.93 -1.18 1.56
CA PRO A 44 5.79 -0.32 1.38
C PRO A 44 5.93 0.49 0.10
N VAL A 45 4.85 0.52 -0.69
CA VAL A 45 4.76 1.27 -1.93
C VAL A 45 3.57 2.22 -1.90
N PHE A 46 3.82 3.49 -2.24
CA PHE A 46 2.81 4.53 -2.31
C PHE A 46 2.73 5.09 -3.72
N VAL A 47 1.54 5.50 -4.15
CA VAL A 47 1.36 6.20 -5.43
C VAL A 47 0.93 7.64 -5.17
N ILE A 48 1.54 8.58 -5.91
CA ILE A 48 1.25 10.02 -5.83
C ILE A 48 1.06 10.63 -7.22
N GLY A 49 0.12 11.57 -7.28
CA GLY A 49 -0.12 12.45 -8.42
C GLY A 49 -1.03 11.86 -9.50
N GLN A 50 -1.85 12.73 -10.11
CA GLN A 50 -2.74 12.43 -11.23
C GLN A 50 -3.77 11.32 -10.97
N LEU A 51 -4.20 11.13 -9.71
CA LEU A 51 -5.23 10.13 -9.37
C LEU A 51 -6.64 10.73 -9.34
N ILE A 52 -6.82 11.91 -8.72
CA ILE A 52 -8.13 12.57 -8.52
C ILE A 52 -8.05 14.10 -8.78
N GLU A 53 -7.22 14.51 -9.74
CA GLU A 53 -6.93 15.93 -10.02
C GLU A 53 -8.18 16.79 -10.29
N SER A 54 -9.22 16.23 -10.92
CA SER A 54 -10.45 16.98 -11.23
C SER A 54 -11.20 17.45 -9.99
N MET A 55 -11.02 16.77 -8.85
CA MET A 55 -11.68 17.16 -7.60
C MET A 55 -11.10 18.41 -6.95
N ARG A 56 -9.99 18.93 -7.48
CA ARG A 56 -9.47 20.24 -7.08
C ARG A 56 -10.49 21.36 -7.33
N THR A 57 -11.26 21.27 -8.42
CA THR A 57 -12.24 22.30 -8.82
C THR A 57 -13.68 21.78 -8.88
N LYS A 58 -13.89 20.47 -8.91
CA LYS A 58 -15.21 19.85 -9.00
C LYS A 58 -15.51 19.02 -7.75
N PRO A 59 -16.76 18.96 -7.28
CA PRO A 59 -17.12 18.17 -6.09
C PRO A 59 -17.19 16.66 -6.35
N ARG A 60 -16.99 16.20 -7.59
CA ARG A 60 -17.04 14.77 -7.97
C ARG A 60 -15.92 14.43 -8.95
N PRO A 61 -15.28 13.26 -8.79
CA PRO A 61 -14.27 12.81 -9.72
C PRO A 61 -14.92 12.29 -11.02
N THR A 62 -14.10 12.16 -12.04
CA THR A 62 -14.47 11.47 -13.28
C THR A 62 -14.46 9.95 -13.07
N ARG A 63 -15.18 9.22 -13.94
CA ARG A 63 -15.18 7.75 -13.90
C ARG A 63 -13.77 7.17 -14.12
N ALA A 64 -12.94 7.84 -14.91
CA ALA A 64 -11.56 7.42 -15.15
C ALA A 64 -10.73 7.50 -13.87
N GLU A 65 -10.81 8.63 -13.14
CA GLU A 65 -10.09 8.83 -11.87
C GLU A 65 -10.56 7.86 -10.77
N THR A 66 -11.87 7.62 -10.66
CA THR A 66 -12.39 6.60 -9.73
C THR A 66 -11.83 5.21 -10.03
N SER A 67 -11.83 4.83 -11.31
CA SER A 67 -11.28 3.54 -11.75
C SER A 67 -9.77 3.46 -11.50
N ASP A 68 -9.05 4.56 -11.69
CA ASP A 68 -7.60 4.62 -11.52
C ASP A 68 -7.18 4.43 -10.05
N VAL A 69 -7.88 5.09 -9.12
CA VAL A 69 -7.72 4.86 -7.67
C VAL A 69 -8.02 3.41 -7.30
N ALA A 70 -9.14 2.86 -7.78
CA ALA A 70 -9.51 1.48 -7.51
C ALA A 70 -8.45 0.50 -8.05
N ASN A 71 -7.96 0.70 -9.27
CA ASN A 71 -6.94 -0.16 -9.87
C ASN A 71 -5.60 -0.07 -9.12
N ALA A 72 -5.21 1.10 -8.60
CA ALA A 72 -4.02 1.23 -7.78
C ALA A 72 -4.11 0.38 -6.50
N VAL A 73 -5.29 0.35 -5.86
CA VAL A 73 -5.56 -0.50 -4.69
C VAL A 73 -5.53 -1.99 -5.08
N LEU A 74 -6.17 -2.37 -6.18
CA LEU A 74 -6.15 -3.75 -6.68
C LEU A 74 -4.76 -4.23 -7.09
N ASP A 75 -3.89 -3.32 -7.55
CA ASP A 75 -2.48 -3.62 -7.83
C ASP A 75 -1.67 -3.92 -6.56
N GLY A 76 -2.21 -3.61 -5.38
CA GLY A 76 -1.60 -3.84 -4.08
C GLY A 76 -0.70 -2.70 -3.65
N VAL A 77 -1.15 -1.45 -3.81
CA VAL A 77 -0.48 -0.28 -3.20
C VAL A 77 -0.79 -0.22 -1.70
N ASP A 78 0.20 0.14 -0.88
CA ASP A 78 -0.01 0.32 0.58
C ASP A 78 -0.73 1.62 0.92
N GLY A 79 -0.64 2.61 0.03
CA GLY A 79 -1.36 3.85 0.22
C GLY A 79 -1.33 4.79 -0.99
N ILE A 80 -2.29 5.72 -0.96
CA ILE A 80 -2.43 6.78 -1.95
C ILE A 80 -2.13 8.10 -1.28
N ILE A 81 -1.24 8.89 -1.89
CA ILE A 81 -0.87 10.21 -1.40
C ILE A 81 -1.61 11.26 -2.24
N LEU A 82 -2.39 12.10 -1.57
CA LEU A 82 -3.06 13.26 -2.14
C LEU A 82 -2.17 14.50 -1.97
N SER A 83 -2.21 15.40 -2.95
CA SER A 83 -1.28 16.52 -3.08
C SER A 83 -2.00 17.87 -3.17
N VAL A 84 -2.06 18.46 -4.36
CA VAL A 84 -2.75 19.73 -4.64
C VAL A 84 -4.27 19.63 -4.43
N GLU A 85 -4.83 18.42 -4.47
CA GLU A 85 -6.24 18.14 -4.30
C GLU A 85 -6.72 18.46 -2.87
N THR A 86 -5.89 18.21 -1.85
CA THR A 86 -6.21 18.48 -0.44
C THR A 86 -5.59 19.79 0.05
N SER A 87 -4.41 20.16 -0.43
CA SER A 87 -3.71 21.37 0.02
C SER A 87 -4.26 22.66 -0.56
N ARG A 88 -4.68 22.66 -1.84
CA ARG A 88 -5.16 23.84 -2.56
C ARG A 88 -6.49 23.62 -3.27
N GLY A 89 -7.13 22.46 -3.07
CA GLY A 89 -8.42 22.14 -3.66
C GLY A 89 -9.56 22.87 -2.98
N VAL A 90 -10.63 23.09 -3.74
CA VAL A 90 -11.88 23.71 -3.24
C VAL A 90 -12.67 22.72 -2.35
N PHE A 91 -12.47 21.41 -2.55
CA PHE A 91 -13.23 20.33 -1.91
C PHE A 91 -12.33 19.27 -1.22
N PRO A 92 -11.50 19.65 -0.23
CA PRO A 92 -10.50 18.74 0.35
C PRO A 92 -11.13 17.59 1.16
N LEU A 93 -12.22 17.86 1.90
CA LEU A 93 -12.90 16.84 2.71
C LEU A 93 -13.68 15.85 1.84
N GLU A 94 -14.34 16.35 0.80
CA GLU A 94 -15.07 15.53 -0.16
C GLU A 94 -14.13 14.66 -0.98
N THR A 95 -12.94 15.18 -1.32
CA THR A 95 -11.87 14.43 -1.97
C THR A 95 -11.44 13.25 -1.10
N LEU A 96 -11.11 13.51 0.17
CA LEU A 96 -10.69 12.46 1.11
C LEU A 96 -11.80 11.41 1.31
N SER A 97 -13.04 11.85 1.54
CA SER A 97 -14.19 10.95 1.70
C SER A 97 -14.47 10.12 0.45
N THR A 98 -14.23 10.66 -0.73
CA THR A 98 -14.42 9.94 -1.98
C THR A 98 -13.33 8.90 -2.18
N VAL A 99 -12.07 9.25 -1.94
CA VAL A 99 -10.94 8.30 -2.00
C VAL A 99 -11.15 7.15 -1.01
N ASP A 100 -11.49 7.44 0.26
CA ASP A 100 -11.75 6.42 1.28
C ASP A 100 -12.85 5.44 0.85
N ARG A 101 -13.96 5.94 0.30
CA ARG A 101 -15.04 5.08 -0.21
C ARG A 101 -14.56 4.20 -1.37
N VAL A 102 -13.80 4.74 -2.32
CA VAL A 102 -13.30 3.97 -3.46
C VAL A 102 -12.31 2.90 -3.01
N CYS A 103 -11.40 3.22 -2.09
CA CYS A 103 -10.47 2.25 -1.53
C CYS A 103 -11.21 1.11 -0.82
N ARG A 104 -12.19 1.42 0.02
CA ARG A 104 -13.01 0.40 0.71
C ARG A 104 -13.75 -0.52 -0.25
N GLU A 105 -14.29 0.01 -1.35
CA GLU A 105 -14.95 -0.82 -2.36
C GLU A 105 -13.94 -1.67 -3.14
N ALA A 106 -12.77 -1.12 -3.48
CA ALA A 106 -11.70 -1.87 -4.14
C ALA A 106 -11.17 -3.01 -3.26
N GLU A 107 -10.93 -2.76 -1.96
CA GLU A 107 -10.51 -3.78 -0.99
C GLU A 107 -11.51 -4.93 -0.88
N ARG A 108 -12.82 -4.64 -0.94
CA ARG A 108 -13.87 -5.68 -0.93
C ARG A 108 -13.87 -6.55 -2.18
N ALA A 109 -13.37 -6.04 -3.30
CA ALA A 109 -13.28 -6.79 -4.55
C ALA A 109 -12.04 -7.70 -4.61
N VAL A 110 -11.06 -7.52 -3.71
CA VAL A 110 -9.85 -8.34 -3.66
C VAL A 110 -10.19 -9.72 -3.09
N CYS A 111 -9.86 -10.76 -3.85
CA CYS A 111 -9.80 -12.12 -3.30
C CYS A 111 -8.44 -12.32 -2.61
N HIS A 112 -8.43 -12.23 -1.27
CA HIS A 112 -7.20 -12.34 -0.49
C HIS A 112 -6.51 -13.71 -0.63
N GLU A 113 -7.27 -14.79 -0.88
CA GLU A 113 -6.72 -16.14 -1.05
C GLU A 113 -5.86 -16.23 -2.33
N THR A 114 -6.41 -15.78 -3.47
CA THR A 114 -5.68 -15.82 -4.75
C THR A 114 -4.49 -14.89 -4.72
N PHE A 115 -4.66 -13.67 -4.19
CA PHE A 115 -3.57 -12.70 -4.07
C PHE A 115 -2.40 -13.23 -3.23
N ARG A 116 -2.69 -13.89 -2.11
CA ARG A 116 -1.66 -14.53 -1.26
C ARG A 116 -0.96 -15.67 -1.98
N ALA A 117 -1.71 -16.53 -2.68
CA ALA A 117 -1.13 -17.65 -3.42
C ALA A 117 -0.17 -17.17 -4.52
N GLU A 118 -0.59 -16.16 -5.29
CA GLU A 118 0.23 -15.53 -6.35
C GLU A 118 1.48 -14.87 -5.79
N LEU A 119 1.35 -14.17 -4.66
CA LEU A 119 2.49 -13.53 -4.00
C LEU A 119 3.50 -14.57 -3.50
N LYS A 120 3.02 -15.65 -2.87
CA LYS A 120 3.86 -16.75 -2.40
C LYS A 120 4.62 -17.40 -3.57
N GLN A 121 3.91 -17.76 -4.63
CA GLN A 121 4.51 -18.31 -5.84
C GLN A 121 5.55 -17.36 -6.44
N SER A 122 5.24 -16.07 -6.52
CA SER A 122 6.15 -15.05 -7.07
C SER A 122 7.43 -14.90 -6.25
N ARG A 123 7.35 -15.03 -4.92
CA ARG A 123 8.51 -15.00 -4.01
C ARG A 123 9.38 -16.24 -4.20
N THR A 124 8.77 -17.43 -4.25
CA THR A 124 9.48 -18.70 -4.51
C THR A 124 10.20 -18.68 -5.85
N LEU A 125 9.53 -18.26 -6.93
CA LEU A 125 10.13 -18.18 -8.27
C LEU A 125 11.34 -17.23 -8.34
N ARG A 126 11.37 -16.21 -7.49
CA ARG A 126 12.45 -15.22 -7.44
C ARG A 126 13.53 -15.55 -6.42
N GLY A 127 13.45 -16.71 -5.77
CA GLY A 127 14.38 -17.11 -4.71
C GLY A 127 14.35 -16.18 -3.50
N VAL A 128 13.24 -15.44 -3.30
CA VAL A 128 13.00 -14.57 -2.14
C VAL A 128 12.27 -15.35 -1.04
N ASP A 129 12.36 -16.69 -1.07
CA ASP A 129 11.87 -17.53 0.01
C ASP A 129 12.70 -17.22 1.25
N GLN A 130 12.09 -16.41 2.11
CA GLN A 130 12.68 -16.03 3.36
C GLN A 130 12.55 -17.24 4.30
N THR A 131 13.68 -17.88 4.56
CA THR A 131 13.84 -18.79 5.69
C THR A 131 13.84 -18.05 7.03
N ASP A 132 13.61 -16.73 7.00
CA ASP A 132 13.52 -15.90 8.19
C ASP A 132 12.27 -16.28 9.00
N VAL A 133 12.51 -16.62 10.27
CA VAL A 133 11.50 -17.03 11.24
C VAL A 133 10.40 -16.00 11.34
N THR A 134 10.73 -14.71 11.23
CA THR A 134 9.79 -13.58 11.24
C THR A 134 8.74 -13.71 10.14
N SER A 135 9.19 -13.95 8.91
CA SER A 135 8.35 -14.00 7.72
C SER A 135 7.43 -15.22 7.72
N ILE A 136 7.95 -16.37 8.17
CA ILE A 136 7.20 -17.62 8.30
C ILE A 136 6.12 -17.46 9.37
N THR A 137 6.49 -16.93 10.54
CA THR A 137 5.55 -16.71 11.65
C THR A 137 4.42 -15.77 11.24
N ALA A 138 4.75 -14.68 10.54
CA ALA A 138 3.75 -13.76 10.01
C ALA A 138 2.79 -14.46 9.03
N LEU A 139 3.33 -15.23 8.08
CA LEU A 139 2.53 -15.94 7.09
C LEU A 139 1.56 -16.94 7.73
N SER A 140 2.06 -17.74 8.68
CA SER A 140 1.28 -18.71 9.45
C SER A 140 0.22 -18.05 10.30
N ALA A 141 0.51 -16.90 10.91
CA ALA A 141 -0.47 -16.16 11.69
C ALA A 141 -1.62 -15.63 10.81
N VAL A 142 -1.33 -15.11 9.61
CA VAL A 142 -2.38 -14.71 8.66
C VAL A 142 -3.21 -15.89 8.18
N GLU A 143 -2.57 -17.03 7.90
CA GLU A 143 -3.26 -18.25 7.47
C GLU A 143 -4.16 -18.82 8.57
N ALA A 144 -3.67 -18.85 9.81
CA ALA A 144 -4.46 -19.24 10.97
C ALA A 144 -5.65 -18.29 11.18
N ALA A 145 -5.43 -16.98 11.09
CA ALA A 145 -6.47 -15.96 11.22
C ALA A 145 -7.56 -16.10 10.16
N ALA A 146 -7.17 -16.33 8.90
CA ALA A 146 -8.11 -16.59 7.81
C ALA A 146 -8.91 -17.88 8.06
N SER A 147 -8.25 -18.95 8.47
CA SER A 147 -8.87 -20.26 8.68
C SER A 147 -9.87 -20.27 9.85
N CYS A 148 -9.61 -19.49 10.91
CA CYS A 148 -10.51 -19.38 12.05
C CYS A 148 -11.54 -18.25 11.93
N GLY A 149 -11.51 -17.46 10.85
CA GLY A 149 -12.39 -16.31 10.66
C GLY A 149 -12.13 -15.20 11.69
N ALA A 150 -10.88 -15.01 12.11
CA ALA A 150 -10.53 -13.96 13.08
C ALA A 150 -10.83 -12.56 12.54
N THR A 151 -11.31 -11.69 13.42
CA THR A 151 -11.61 -10.28 13.08
C THR A 151 -10.38 -9.38 13.13
N ALA A 152 -9.34 -9.78 13.87
CA ALA A 152 -8.12 -9.01 14.06
C ALA A 152 -6.92 -9.92 14.40
N ILE A 153 -5.73 -9.44 14.07
CA ILE A 153 -4.45 -10.05 14.44
C ILE A 153 -3.69 -9.05 15.32
N PHE A 154 -3.29 -9.46 16.52
CA PHE A 154 -2.47 -8.66 17.42
C PHE A 154 -1.00 -9.03 17.25
N VAL A 155 -0.17 -8.04 16.95
CA VAL A 155 1.28 -8.22 16.79
C VAL A 155 2.00 -7.33 17.79
N ILE A 156 2.84 -7.93 18.63
CA ILE A 156 3.71 -7.21 19.57
C ILE A 156 5.11 -7.14 18.94
N THR A 157 5.59 -5.94 18.66
CA THR A 157 6.92 -5.73 18.06
C THR A 157 7.58 -4.48 18.61
N THR A 158 8.89 -4.51 18.78
CA THR A 158 9.71 -3.37 19.21
C THR A 158 10.31 -2.59 18.05
N SER A 159 10.53 -3.24 16.89
CA SER A 159 11.19 -2.66 15.72
C SER A 159 10.24 -2.41 14.54
N GLY A 160 9.01 -2.94 14.55
CA GLY A 160 8.06 -2.77 13.45
C GLY A 160 8.32 -3.68 12.24
N ASN A 161 9.47 -4.35 12.15
CA ASN A 161 9.85 -5.24 11.03
C ASN A 161 8.82 -6.34 10.77
N LEU A 162 8.12 -6.77 11.82
CA LEU A 162 7.11 -7.83 11.71
C LEU A 162 5.86 -7.33 10.97
N LEU A 163 5.49 -6.05 11.09
CA LEU A 163 4.28 -5.47 10.49
C LEU A 163 4.31 -5.46 8.96
N VAL A 164 5.50 -5.33 8.36
CA VAL A 164 5.65 -5.23 6.91
C VAL A 164 5.23 -6.50 6.17
N PHE A 165 5.31 -7.65 6.84
CA PHE A 165 4.90 -8.95 6.27
C PHE A 165 3.40 -9.21 6.34
N PHE A 166 2.67 -8.35 7.05
CA PHE A 166 1.26 -8.51 7.37
C PHE A 166 0.35 -7.59 6.54
N LEU A 167 0.93 -6.61 5.84
CA LEU A 167 0.23 -5.63 4.98
C LEU A 167 -0.50 -6.22 3.76
N PRO A 168 -0.05 -7.31 3.08
CA PRO A 168 -0.66 -7.71 1.80
C PRO A 168 -2.02 -8.44 1.92
N GLY A 169 -2.78 -8.30 3.01
CA GLY A 169 -4.12 -8.90 3.07
C GLY A 169 -4.81 -9.00 4.42
N ALA A 170 -4.36 -8.32 5.47
CA ALA A 170 -5.05 -8.32 6.75
C ALA A 170 -5.53 -6.91 7.10
N ARG A 171 -6.78 -6.80 7.56
CA ARG A 171 -7.29 -5.59 8.19
C ARG A 171 -6.54 -5.38 9.51
N PHE A 172 -5.52 -4.53 9.49
CA PHE A 172 -4.82 -4.15 10.71
C PHE A 172 -5.59 -3.07 11.45
N PHE A 173 -6.09 -3.42 12.63
CA PHE A 173 -6.37 -2.43 13.65
C PHE A 173 -5.04 -2.23 14.39
N ILE A 174 -4.39 -1.09 14.20
CA ILE A 174 -3.28 -0.67 15.05
C ILE A 174 -3.93 0.02 16.26
N PRO A 175 -4.06 -0.63 17.44
CA PRO A 175 -4.49 0.10 18.62
C PRO A 175 -3.43 1.16 18.93
N SER A 176 -3.89 2.39 19.16
CA SER A 176 -3.11 3.56 19.59
C SER A 176 -2.42 3.40 20.96
N SER A 177 -2.40 2.19 21.52
CA SER A 177 -1.76 1.84 22.77
C SER A 177 -0.74 0.71 22.56
N CYS A 178 0.16 0.88 21.58
CA CYS A 178 1.43 0.17 21.59
C CYS A 178 2.31 0.83 22.67
N PHE A 179 2.15 0.36 23.92
CA PHE A 179 2.96 0.82 25.05
C PHE A 179 4.38 0.23 24.91
N ILE A 180 5.24 0.94 24.18
CA ILE A 180 6.69 0.76 24.25
C ILE A 180 7.21 1.90 25.13
N PRO A 181 7.97 1.64 26.20
CA PRO A 181 8.57 2.70 27.00
C PRO A 181 9.78 3.28 26.24
N THR A 182 9.58 3.90 25.08
CA THR A 182 10.50 4.88 24.46
C THR A 182 9.89 5.45 23.18
N GLN A 183 9.88 6.77 23.08
CA GLN A 183 9.15 7.65 22.14
C GLN A 183 9.51 7.55 20.63
N VAL A 184 9.98 6.43 20.08
CA VAL A 184 10.61 6.45 18.74
C VAL A 184 9.66 6.06 17.60
N CYS A 185 8.82 5.03 17.74
CA CYS A 185 8.12 4.48 16.57
C CYS A 185 6.87 5.27 16.11
N HIS A 186 6.28 6.12 16.98
CA HIS A 186 5.06 6.87 16.64
C HIS A 186 5.32 8.06 15.69
N ARG A 187 6.58 8.38 15.41
CA ARG A 187 7.01 9.60 14.69
C ARG A 187 7.50 9.35 13.26
N ASP A 188 7.74 8.10 12.88
CA ASP A 188 8.43 7.80 11.61
C ASP A 188 7.47 7.62 10.42
N PHE A 189 6.19 7.30 10.64
CA PHE A 189 5.15 7.37 9.58
C PHE A 189 4.55 8.77 9.39
N HIS A 190 4.73 9.66 10.36
CA HIS A 190 4.35 11.09 10.28
C HIS A 190 5.60 11.96 10.47
N GLY A 191 6.54 11.84 9.53
CA GLY A 191 7.78 12.62 9.53
C GLY A 191 7.56 14.09 9.18
N LYS A 192 7.55 14.93 10.23
CA LYS A 192 8.20 16.26 10.35
C LYS A 192 8.18 17.20 9.13
N ALA A 193 7.23 18.13 9.12
CA ALA A 193 7.43 19.59 9.24
C ALA A 193 6.07 20.30 9.12
#